data_AF-A0A101IBU6-F1
#
_entry.id   AF-A0A101IBU6-F1
#
_cell.length_a   1.000
_cell.length_b   1.000
_cell.length_c   1.000
_cell.angle_alpha   90.00
_cell.angle_beta   90.00
_cell.angle_gamma   90.00
#
_symmetry.space_group_name_H-M   'P 1'
#
loop_
_entity.id
_entity.type
_entity.pdbx_description
1 polymer ?
#
loop_
_entity_poly.entity_id
_entity_poly.type
_entity_poly.pdbx_seq_one_letter_code
_entity_poly.pdbx_strand_id
1 'polypeptide(L)'
;MIFLIHSGFPEAVHSRAVERYCRKFCIRCNCEYVGTIVKGGSEGIRLLYPETKSELLPKLKQLGKHLALHGELSGEILAELATPERLEGEALGAIKRYVGDGTKHPYWDGLLKNNSAYDKRFSRPLTG
;
A
#
# COMPACT_ATOMS: atom_id res chain seq x y z
N MET A 1 -6.38 18.38 -7.25
CA MET A 1 -6.62 17.36 -6.20
C MET A 1 -5.61 16.22 -6.33
N ILE A 2 -5.03 15.80 -5.20
CA ILE A 2 -4.01 14.75 -5.10
C ILE A 2 -4.52 13.66 -4.16
N PHE A 3 -4.23 12.40 -4.47
CA PHE A 3 -4.57 11.26 -3.64
C PHE A 3 -3.33 10.51 -3.17
N LEU A 4 -3.38 9.97 -1.95
CA LEU A 4 -2.44 8.97 -1.45
C LEU A 4 -3.23 7.68 -1.20
N ILE A 5 -2.89 6.63 -1.93
CA ILE A 5 -3.48 5.30 -1.79
C ILE A 5 -2.41 4.39 -1.21
N HIS A 6 -2.69 3.81 -0.05
CA HIS A 6 -1.84 2.80 0.54
C HIS A 6 -2.65 1.54 0.84
N SER A 7 -2.00 0.38 0.73
CA SER A 7 -2.64 -0.91 0.95
C SER A 7 -1.73 -1.84 1.75
N GLY A 8 -2.34 -2.76 2.50
CA GLY A 8 -1.60 -3.82 3.19
C GLY A 8 -0.99 -4.85 2.26
N PHE A 9 -1.53 -5.00 1.04
CA PHE A 9 -0.95 -5.86 0.02
C PHE A 9 0.38 -5.27 -0.48
N PRO A 10 1.43 -6.08 -0.63
CA PRO A 10 2.76 -5.62 -1.04
C PRO A 10 2.79 -4.96 -2.42
N GLU A 11 1.91 -5.38 -3.33
CA GLU A 11 1.91 -4.93 -4.73
C GLU A 11 1.04 -3.69 -4.96
N ALA A 12 1.53 -2.73 -5.73
CA ALA A 12 0.75 -1.55 -6.11
C ALA A 12 -0.38 -1.86 -7.10
N VAL A 13 -0.31 -2.97 -7.86
CA VAL A 13 -1.34 -3.33 -8.87
C VAL A 13 -2.74 -3.38 -8.27
N HIS A 14 -2.89 -3.83 -7.03
CA HIS A 14 -4.18 -3.94 -6.32
C HIS A 14 -4.87 -2.58 -6.14
N SER A 15 -4.09 -1.49 -6.13
CA SER A 15 -4.56 -0.13 -5.94
C SER A 15 -4.81 0.62 -7.25
N ARG A 16 -4.42 0.08 -8.41
CA ARG A 16 -4.58 0.75 -9.71
C ARG A 16 -6.04 0.96 -10.11
N ALA A 17 -6.94 0.09 -9.66
CA ALA A 17 -8.37 0.29 -9.86
C ALA A 17 -8.88 1.52 -9.10
N VAL A 18 -8.39 1.74 -7.88
CA VAL A 18 -8.73 2.89 -7.04
C VAL A 18 -8.15 4.18 -7.63
N GLU A 19 -6.91 4.17 -8.12
CA GLU A 19 -6.31 5.30 -8.83
C GLU A 19 -7.17 5.74 -10.04
N ARG A 20 -7.61 4.79 -10.88
CA ARG A 20 -8.50 5.08 -12.01
C ARG A 20 -9.83 5.67 -11.55
N TYR A 21 -10.35 5.21 -10.42
CA TYR A 21 -11.56 5.77 -9.82
C TYR A 21 -11.35 7.20 -9.32
N CYS A 22 -10.24 7.49 -8.63
CA CYS A 22 -9.89 8.83 -8.16
C CYS A 22 -9.84 9.86 -9.30
N ARG A 23 -9.28 9.50 -10.46
CA ARG A 23 -9.34 10.36 -11.65
C ARG A 23 -10.78 10.63 -12.10
N LYS A 24 -11.63 9.60 -12.17
CA LYS A 24 -13.05 9.77 -12.52
C LYS A 24 -13.79 10.62 -11.48
N PHE A 25 -13.44 10.48 -10.20
CA PHE A 25 -14.01 11.26 -9.12
C PHE A 25 -13.70 12.75 -9.26
N CYS A 26 -12.45 13.13 -9.57
CA CYS A 26 -12.08 14.51 -9.87
C CYS A 26 -12.98 15.13 -10.95
N ILE A 27 -13.19 14.40 -12.06
CA ILE A 27 -14.03 14.86 -13.18
C ILE A 27 -15.46 15.13 -12.69
N ARG A 28 -16.05 14.23 -11.89
CA ARG A 28 -17.41 14.40 -11.35
C ARG A 28 -17.52 15.57 -10.38
N CYS A 29 -16.45 15.87 -9.66
CA CYS A 29 -16.39 16.99 -8.72
C CYS A 29 -15.96 18.31 -9.36
N ASN A 30 -15.81 18.36 -10.69
CA ASN A 30 -15.27 19.52 -11.42
C ASN A 30 -13.94 20.03 -10.81
N CYS A 31 -13.08 19.10 -10.40
CA CYS A 31 -11.78 19.37 -9.80
C CYS A 31 -10.67 18.89 -10.73
N GLU A 32 -9.56 19.63 -10.78
CA GLU A 32 -8.37 19.18 -11.50
C GLU A 32 -7.76 17.94 -10.84
N TYR A 33 -7.42 16.93 -11.64
CA TYR A 33 -6.69 15.74 -11.20
C TYR A 33 -5.18 15.94 -11.36
N VAL A 34 -4.49 16.21 -10.26
CA VAL A 34 -3.03 16.45 -10.25
C VAL A 34 -2.27 15.13 -10.21
N GLY A 35 -2.83 14.10 -9.55
CA GLY A 35 -2.25 12.75 -9.57
C GLY A 35 -2.58 11.92 -8.35
N THR A 36 -2.05 10.70 -8.33
CA THR A 36 -2.24 9.72 -7.26
C THR A 36 -0.90 9.09 -6.91
N ILE A 37 -0.59 9.06 -5.62
CA ILE A 37 0.55 8.36 -5.04
C ILE A 37 0.07 6.97 -4.62
N VAL A 38 0.65 5.91 -5.17
CA VAL A 38 0.30 4.53 -4.83
C VAL A 38 1.44 3.88 -4.06
N LYS A 39 1.16 3.33 -2.87
CA LYS A 39 2.14 2.59 -2.06
C LYS A 39 1.55 1.29 -1.53
N GLY A 40 2.01 0.16 -2.08
CA GLY A 40 1.75 -1.16 -1.49
C GLY A 40 2.57 -1.43 -0.23
N GLY A 41 2.19 -2.44 0.53
CA GLY A 41 2.96 -3.00 1.65
C GLY A 41 2.97 -2.10 2.89
N SER A 42 1.96 -1.26 3.09
CA SER A 42 1.94 -0.33 4.22
C SER A 42 1.90 -1.02 5.58
N GLU A 43 1.30 -2.21 5.65
CA GLU A 43 1.34 -3.03 6.88
C GLU A 43 2.76 -3.46 7.24
N GLY A 44 3.58 -3.77 6.24
CA GLY A 44 5.00 -4.07 6.42
C GLY A 44 5.78 -2.89 6.98
N ILE A 45 5.43 -1.65 6.62
CA ILE A 45 6.09 -0.43 7.13
C ILE A 45 6.00 -0.33 8.65
N ARG A 46 4.93 -0.84 9.27
CA ARG A 46 4.78 -0.88 10.73
C ARG A 46 5.73 -1.89 11.39
N LEU A 47 6.03 -2.98 10.69
CA LEU A 47 6.90 -4.07 11.14
C LEU A 47 8.38 -3.81 10.86
N LEU A 48 8.67 -2.97 9.88
CA LEU A 48 10.02 -2.64 9.47
C LEU A 48 10.72 -1.77 10.53
N TYR A 49 12.00 -2.09 10.76
CA TYR A 49 12.93 -1.35 11.60
C TYR A 49 13.07 0.11 11.13
N PRO A 50 13.54 1.05 11.98
CA PRO A 50 13.70 2.48 11.64
C PRO A 50 14.42 2.72 10.30
N GLU A 51 15.32 1.82 9.93
CA GLU A 51 16.08 1.81 8.67
C GLU A 51 15.19 1.87 7.42
N THR A 52 14.00 1.26 7.40
CA THR A 52 13.12 1.26 6.20
C THR A 52 12.14 2.43 6.18
N LYS A 53 11.88 3.07 7.34
CA LYS A 53 11.30 4.43 7.36
C LYS A 53 12.25 5.45 6.71
N SER A 54 13.55 5.13 6.67
CA SER A 54 14.58 6.04 6.13
C SER A 54 14.46 6.26 4.62
N GLU A 55 13.85 5.37 3.84
CA GLU A 55 13.74 5.55 2.37
C GLU A 55 12.41 6.16 1.91
N LEU A 56 11.29 5.83 2.58
CA LEU A 56 9.98 6.32 2.16
C LEU A 56 9.82 7.83 2.39
N LEU A 57 10.20 8.31 3.58
CA LEU A 57 10.01 9.71 3.95
C LEU A 57 10.80 10.66 3.05
N PRO A 58 12.09 10.41 2.72
CA PRO A 58 12.81 11.21 1.74
C PRO A 58 12.16 11.23 0.36
N LYS A 59 11.66 10.10 -0.15
CA LYS A 59 10.97 10.04 -1.45
C LYS A 59 9.69 10.89 -1.45
N LEU A 60 8.89 10.80 -0.39
CA LEU A 60 7.70 11.66 -0.24
C LEU A 60 8.08 13.15 -0.14
N LYS A 61 9.17 13.49 0.58
CA LYS A 61 9.69 14.86 0.64
C LYS A 61 10.16 15.35 -0.72
N GLN A 62 10.86 14.52 -1.49
CA GLN A 62 11.33 14.83 -2.83
C GLN A 62 10.14 15.04 -3.79
N LEU A 63 9.12 14.19 -3.69
CA LEU A 63 7.89 14.34 -4.46
C LEU A 63 7.17 15.66 -4.14
N GLY A 64 7.07 16.01 -2.86
CA GLY A 64 6.50 17.29 -2.42
C GLY A 64 7.29 18.50 -2.92
N LYS A 65 8.63 18.43 -2.93
CA LYS A 65 9.49 19.48 -3.51
C LYS A 65 9.26 19.63 -5.01
N HIS A 66 9.20 18.52 -5.75
CA HIS A 66 8.93 18.53 -7.19
C HIS A 66 7.56 19.16 -7.48
N LEU A 67 6.53 18.77 -6.73
CA LEU A 67 5.20 19.34 -6.84
C LEU A 67 5.20 20.86 -6.60
N ALA A 68 5.90 21.33 -5.57
CA ALA A 68 5.97 22.75 -5.26
C ALA A 68 6.67 23.58 -6.36
N LEU A 69 7.64 22.99 -7.07
CA LEU A 69 8.40 23.67 -8.13
C LEU A 69 7.74 23.60 -9.50
N HIS A 70 7.09 22.49 -9.83
CA HIS A 70 6.61 22.20 -11.19
C HIS A 70 5.09 22.14 -11.30
N GLY A 71 4.36 22.15 -10.18
CA GLY A 71 2.89 22.02 -10.16
C GLY A 71 2.39 20.59 -10.41
N GLU A 72 3.29 19.62 -10.60
CA GLU A 72 2.96 18.23 -10.91
C GLU A 72 3.77 17.21 -10.10
N LEU A 73 3.24 15.99 -10.00
CA LEU A 73 3.93 14.88 -9.37
C LEU A 73 4.94 14.27 -10.35
N SER A 74 6.19 14.08 -9.90
CA SER A 74 7.22 13.40 -10.69
C SER A 74 6.83 11.94 -10.96
N GLY A 75 6.71 11.59 -12.23
CA GLY A 75 6.39 10.22 -12.66
C GLY A 75 7.43 9.18 -12.24
N GLU A 76 8.71 9.57 -12.21
CA GLU A 76 9.83 8.71 -11.78
C GLU A 76 9.69 8.34 -10.30
N ILE A 77 9.49 9.34 -9.43
CA ILE A 77 9.33 9.10 -7.98
C ILE A 77 8.04 8.32 -7.71
N LEU A 78 6.96 8.56 -8.48
CA LEU A 78 5.72 7.78 -8.38
C LEU A 78 5.94 6.30 -8.74
N ALA A 79 6.71 6.01 -9.78
CA ALA A 79 7.03 4.63 -10.18
C ALA A 79 7.86 3.92 -9.10
N GLU A 80 8.83 4.61 -8.50
CA GLU A 80 9.60 4.07 -7.39
C GLU A 80 8.74 3.79 -6.15
N LEU A 81 7.86 4.71 -5.77
CA LEU A 81 6.95 4.54 -4.63
C LEU A 81 5.97 3.39 -4.84
N ALA A 82 5.55 3.14 -6.08
CA ALA A 82 4.67 2.04 -6.45
C ALA A 82 5.38 0.67 -6.45
N THR A 83 6.71 0.61 -6.31
CA THR A 83 7.43 -0.66 -6.35
C THR A 83 7.18 -1.48 -5.07
N PRO A 84 6.94 -2.80 -5.18
CA PRO A 84 6.76 -3.56 -6.44
C PRO A 84 5.36 -3.32 -7.06
N GLU A 85 5.30 -3.16 -8.39
CA GLU A 85 4.01 -3.10 -9.09
C GLU A 85 3.31 -4.46 -9.05
N ARG A 86 4.06 -5.52 -9.32
CA ARG A 86 3.70 -6.93 -9.15
C ARG A 86 4.86 -7.66 -8.50
N LEU A 87 4.54 -8.66 -7.69
CA LEU A 87 5.54 -9.56 -7.12
C LEU A 87 5.89 -10.62 -8.14
N GLU A 88 7.17 -10.75 -8.40
CA GLU A 88 7.69 -11.68 -9.39
C GLU A 88 8.88 -12.46 -8.81
N GLY A 89 9.23 -13.57 -9.47
CA GLY A 89 10.40 -14.38 -9.15
C GLY A 89 10.48 -14.84 -7.69
N GLU A 90 11.65 -14.61 -7.09
CA GLU A 90 11.97 -15.07 -5.73
C GLU A 90 11.10 -14.42 -4.66
N ALA A 91 10.73 -13.14 -4.82
CA ALA A 91 9.89 -12.41 -3.87
C ALA A 91 8.49 -13.03 -3.80
N LEU A 92 7.91 -13.39 -4.94
CA LEU A 92 6.64 -14.11 -4.99
C LEU A 92 6.76 -15.50 -4.33
N GLY A 93 7.86 -16.22 -4.59
CA GLY A 93 8.13 -17.51 -3.96
C GLY A 93 8.24 -17.42 -2.44
N ALA A 94 8.94 -16.40 -1.93
CA ALA A 94 9.09 -16.15 -0.49
C ALA A 94 7.74 -15.84 0.17
N ILE A 95 6.91 -14.99 -0.44
CA ILE A 95 5.59 -14.65 0.08
C ILE A 95 4.65 -15.87 0.06
N LYS A 96 4.67 -16.69 -0.99
CA LYS A 96 3.90 -17.95 -1.02
C LYS A 96 4.30 -18.89 0.10
N ARG A 97 5.60 -19.04 0.38
CA ARG A 97 6.08 -19.85 1.51
C ARG A 97 5.65 -19.28 2.87
N TYR A 98 5.68 -17.95 3.01
CA TYR A 98 5.32 -17.27 4.25
C TYR A 98 3.81 -17.34 4.55
N VAL A 99 2.96 -17.15 3.54
CA VAL A 99 1.50 -17.20 3.68
C VAL A 99 0.99 -18.65 3.74
N GLY A 100 1.74 -19.60 3.17
CA GLY A 100 1.36 -21.01 3.14
C GLY A 100 0.04 -21.23 2.42
N ASP A 101 -0.84 -22.03 3.02
CA ASP A 101 -2.20 -22.30 2.55
C ASP A 101 -3.24 -21.25 3.00
N GLY A 102 -2.80 -20.19 3.68
CA GLY A 102 -3.66 -19.14 4.23
C GLY A 102 -4.37 -19.50 5.54
N THR A 103 -4.16 -20.70 6.09
CA THR A 103 -4.78 -21.13 7.36
C THR A 103 -3.95 -20.76 8.59
N LYS A 104 -2.65 -20.54 8.40
CA LYS A 104 -1.69 -20.14 9.43
C LYS A 104 -0.89 -18.96 8.90
N HIS A 105 -1.01 -17.82 9.56
CA HIS A 105 -0.26 -16.64 9.20
C HIS A 105 0.42 -16.10 10.46
N PRO A 106 1.71 -16.37 10.67
CA PRO A 106 2.39 -16.14 11.95
C PRO A 106 2.20 -14.72 12.52
N TYR A 107 2.26 -13.70 11.67
CA TYR A 107 2.03 -12.32 12.07
C TYR A 107 0.59 -12.04 12.55
N TRP A 108 -0.43 -12.38 11.74
CA TRP A 108 -1.83 -12.17 12.11
C TRP A 108 -2.25 -13.05 13.28
N ASP A 109 -1.79 -14.30 13.33
CA ASP A 109 -2.03 -15.21 14.44
C ASP A 109 -1.43 -14.67 15.74
N GLY A 110 -0.22 -14.11 15.69
CA GLY A 110 0.41 -13.43 16.82
C GLY A 110 -0.39 -12.23 17.29
N LEU A 111 -0.82 -11.36 16.37
CA LEU A 111 -1.67 -10.21 16.69
C LEU A 111 -3.00 -10.64 17.33
N LEU A 112 -3.65 -11.67 16.81
CA LEU A 112 -4.90 -12.18 17.35
C LEU A 112 -4.72 -12.79 18.75
N LYS A 113 -3.62 -13.52 18.98
CA LYS A 113 -3.29 -14.06 20.31
C LYS A 113 -3.02 -12.95 21.33
N ASN A 114 -2.26 -11.93 20.95
CA ASN A 114 -1.98 -10.78 21.81
C ASN A 114 -3.23 -9.97 22.16
N ASN A 115 -4.30 -10.08 21.37
CA ASN A 115 -5.58 -9.42 21.59
C ASN A 115 -6.69 -10.38 22.05
N SER A 116 -6.34 -11.59 22.51
CA SER A 116 -7.30 -12.61 22.99
C SER A 116 -8.43 -12.94 21.99
N ALA A 117 -8.13 -12.85 20.69
CA ALA A 117 -9.09 -13.00 19.59
C ALA A 117 -8.78 -14.19 18.67
N TYR A 118 -7.77 -15.01 19.00
CA TYR A 118 -7.33 -16.12 18.15
C TYR A 118 -8.41 -17.18 17.90
N ASP A 119 -9.26 -17.47 18.90
CA ASP A 119 -10.37 -18.40 18.75
C ASP A 119 -11.48 -17.86 17.84
N LYS A 120 -11.50 -16.54 17.61
CA LYS A 120 -12.45 -15.83 16.74
C LYS A 120 -11.90 -15.54 15.34
N ARG A 121 -10.75 -16.11 14.95
CA ARG A 121 -10.07 -15.82 13.67
C ARG A 121 -10.90 -16.13 12.41
N PHE A 122 -11.92 -16.97 12.54
CA PHE A 122 -12.86 -17.32 11.47
C PHE A 122 -14.25 -16.71 11.66
N SER A 123 -14.43 -15.84 12.67
CA SER A 123 -15.67 -15.10 12.85
C SER A 123 -15.87 -14.16 11.65
N ARG A 124 -17.04 -14.24 11.04
CA ARG A 124 -17.44 -13.33 9.95
C ARG A 124 -18.11 -12.08 10.54
N PRO A 125 -18.07 -10.93 9.85
CA PRO A 125 -18.91 -9.79 10.22
C PRO A 125 -20.38 -10.26 10.24
N LEU A 126 -21.17 -9.71 11.16
CA LEU A 126 -22.58 -10.05 11.35
C LEU A 126 -23.29 -10.13 10.00
N THR A 127 -23.81 -11.32 9.67
CA THR A 127 -24.79 -11.50 8.60
C THR A 127 -26.06 -10.79 9.04
N GLY A 128 -26.32 -9.60 8.47
CA GLY A 128 -27.62 -8.95 8.54
C GLY A 128 -28.67 -9.72 7.74
#